data_AF-A0A931T0X1-F1
#
_entry.id   AF-A0A931T0X1-F1
#
_cell.length_a   1.000
_cell.length_b   1.000
_cell.length_c   1.000
_cell.angle_alpha   90.00
_cell.angle_beta   90.00
_cell.angle_gamma   90.00
#
_symmetry.space_group_name_H-M   'P 1'
#
loop_
_entity.id
_entity.type
_entity.pdbx_description
1 polymer ?
#
loop_
_entity_poly.entity_id
_entity_poly.type
_entity_poly.pdbx_seq_one_letter_code
_entity_poly.pdbx_strand_id
1 'polypeptide(L)' 'LNPGNVVDGLERVRPFGVDVSSGVETDGRKDHAKIRGFIRRVREWDVTYGSAEAQERGSAIR' A
#
# COMPACT_ATOMS: atom_id res chain seq x y z
N LEU A 1 -7.27 8.66 -1.22
CA LEU A 1 -6.13 7.92 -0.64
C LEU A 1 -4.93 8.86 -0.54
N ASN A 2 -4.11 8.71 0.49
CA ASN A 2 -2.88 9.48 0.71
C ASN A 2 -1.86 8.60 1.46
N PRO A 3 -0.60 9.06 1.65
CA PRO A 3 0.39 8.26 2.34
C PRO A 3 0.02 7.90 3.79
N GLY A 4 -0.85 8.65 4.47
CA GLY A 4 -1.26 8.39 5.84
C GLY A 4 -2.34 7.31 6.00
N ASN A 5 -3.08 6.96 4.93
CA ASN A 5 -4.21 6.02 5.03
C ASN A 5 -4.22 4.92 3.96
N VAL A 6 -3.21 4.85 3.11
CA VAL A 6 -3.16 3.85 2.03
C VAL A 6 -3.08 2.41 2.57
N VAL A 7 -2.34 2.20 3.66
CA VAL A 7 -2.15 0.85 4.26
C VAL A 7 -3.47 0.31 4.79
N ASP A 8 -4.20 1.09 5.58
CA ASP A 8 -5.52 0.71 6.09
C ASP A 8 -6.50 0.35 4.96
N GLY A 9 -6.43 1.09 3.84
CA GLY A 9 -7.24 0.79 2.66
C GLY A 9 -6.87 -0.53 1.99
N LEU A 10 -5.57 -0.79 1.85
CA LEU A 10 -5.04 -2.03 1.28
C LEU A 10 -5.41 -3.25 2.14
N GLU A 11 -5.28 -3.16 3.47
CA GLU A 11 -5.62 -4.26 4.38
C GLU A 11 -7.09 -4.67 4.31
N ARG A 12 -7.99 -3.68 4.17
CA ARG A 12 -9.43 -3.90 4.16
C ARG A 12 -9.94 -4.41 2.82
N VAL A 13 -9.42 -3.88 1.72
CA VAL A 13 -9.98 -4.12 0.37
C VAL A 13 -9.16 -5.14 -0.41
N ARG A 14 -7.85 -5.24 -0.15
CA ARG A 14 -6.89 -6.09 -0.87
C ARG A 14 -7.03 -5.99 -2.40
N PRO A 15 -6.99 -4.76 -2.97
CA PRO A 15 -7.19 -4.58 -4.39
C PRO A 15 -5.96 -5.05 -5.19
N PHE A 16 -6.15 -5.37 -6.48
CA PHE A 16 -5.04 -5.63 -7.40
C PHE A 16 -4.13 -4.42 -7.63
N GLY A 17 -4.68 -3.20 -7.50
CA GLY A 17 -3.92 -1.97 -7.68
C GLY A 17 -4.61 -0.77 -7.02
N VAL A 18 -3.86 0.32 -6.85
CA VAL A 18 -4.35 1.57 -6.28
C VAL A 18 -4.06 2.73 -7.21
N ASP A 19 -5.04 3.62 -7.35
CA ASP A 19 -4.91 4.90 -8.04
C ASP A 19 -4.94 6.06 -7.04
N VAL A 20 -4.13 7.09 -7.26
CA VAL A 20 -4.07 8.26 -6.38
C VAL A 20 -3.84 9.54 -7.17
N SER A 21 -4.72 10.52 -6.95
CA SER A 21 -4.58 11.87 -7.51
C SER A 21 -4.21 12.91 -6.46
N SER A 22 -5.19 13.54 -5.79
CA SER A 22 -4.97 14.69 -4.89
C SER A 22 -4.20 14.37 -3.60
N GLY A 23 -4.24 13.13 -3.13
CA GLY A 23 -3.57 12.75 -1.88
C GLY A 23 -2.04 12.74 -1.93
N VAL A 24 -1.45 13.01 -3.09
CA VAL A 24 0.00 13.18 -3.28
C VAL A 24 0.34 14.57 -3.85
N GLU A 25 -0.54 15.55 -3.69
CA GLU A 25 -0.34 16.93 -4.14
C GLU A 25 0.00 17.88 -2.98
N THR A 26 0.70 18.95 -3.30
CA THR A 26 0.90 20.15 -2.48
C THR A 26 0.58 21.35 -3.36
N ASP A 27 -0.34 22.21 -2.91
CA ASP A 27 -0.83 23.38 -3.65
C ASP A 27 -1.27 23.06 -5.10
N GLY A 28 -1.99 21.95 -5.27
CA GLY A 28 -2.53 21.50 -6.56
C GLY A 28 -1.48 20.97 -7.54
N ARG A 29 -0.21 20.82 -7.12
CA ARG A 29 0.86 20.22 -7.91
C ARG A 29 1.32 18.91 -7.30
N LYS A 30 1.71 17.95 -8.14
CA LYS A 30 2.26 16.67 -7.70
C LYS A 30 3.52 16.88 -6.87
N ASP A 31 3.49 16.38 -5.64
CA ASP A 31 4.59 16.50 -4.68
C ASP A 31 5.41 15.21 -4.70
N HIS A 32 6.67 15.33 -5.13
CA HIS A 32 7.55 14.17 -5.26
C HIS A 32 7.82 13.44 -3.93
N ALA A 33 7.86 14.16 -2.79
CA ALA A 33 8.06 13.53 -1.50
C ALA A 33 6.82 12.72 -1.08
N LYS A 34 5.62 13.27 -1.31
CA LYS A 34 4.36 12.53 -1.05
C LYS A 34 4.20 11.34 -1.97
N ILE A 35 4.53 11.46 -3.26
CA ILE A 35 4.50 10.34 -4.22
C ILE A 35 5.42 9.21 -3.76
N ARG A 36 6.69 9.52 -3.42
CA ARG A 36 7.63 8.50 -2.91
C ARG A 36 7.12 7.87 -1.62
N GLY A 37 6.59 8.68 -0.70
CA GLY A 37 6.02 8.20 0.56
C GLY A 37 4.79 7.30 0.37
N PHE A 38 3.98 7.56 -0.66
CA PHE A 38 2.85 6.71 -1.04
C PHE A 38 3.33 5.36 -1.57
N ILE A 39 4.19 5.38 -2.60
CA ILE A 39 4.73 4.17 -3.25
C ILE A 39 5.46 3.29 -2.24
N ARG A 40 6.28 3.88 -1.36
CA ARG A 40 7.02 3.16 -0.33
C ARG A 40 6.07 2.34 0.55
N ARG A 41 5.01 2.97 1.07
CA ARG A 41 4.04 2.28 1.94
C ARG A 41 3.27 1.17 1.23
N VAL A 42 2.89 1.38 -0.03
CA VAL A 42 2.24 0.33 -0.84
C VAL A 42 3.18 -0.88 -1.00
N ARG A 43 4.45 -0.64 -1.33
CA ARG A 43 5.45 -1.73 -1.51
C ARG A 43 5.79 -2.44 -0.21
N GLU A 44 5.93 -1.71 0.90
CA GLU A 44 6.17 -2.30 2.22
C GLU A 44 5.00 -3.21 2.64
N TRP A 45 3.77 -2.78 2.38
CA TRP A 45 2.58 -3.58 2.62
C TRP A 45 2.56 -4.83 1.73
N ASP A 46 2.83 -4.71 0.43
CA ASP A 46 2.82 -5.83 -0.52
C ASP A 46 3.83 -6.93 -0.14
N VAL A 47 5.05 -6.54 0.24
CA VAL A 47 6.07 -7.48 0.75
C VAL A 47 5.61 -8.18 2.03
N THR A 48 5.07 -7.41 2.99
CA THR A 48 4.62 -7.95 4.28
C THR A 48 3.45 -8.90 4.08
N TYR A 49 2.46 -8.50 3.27
CA TYR A 49 1.27 -9.29 2.95
C TYR A 49 1.63 -10.60 2.25
N GLY A 50 2.46 -10.55 1.20
CA GLY A 50 2.90 -11.75 0.49
C GLY A 50 3.68 -12.72 1.39
N SER A 51 4.46 -12.20 2.34
CA SER A 51 5.17 -13.04 3.31
C SER A 51 4.23 -13.73 4.32
N ALA A 52 3.20 -13.00 4.80
CA ALA A 52 2.20 -13.54 5.71
C ALA A 52 1.36 -14.64 5.04
N GLU A 53 0.89 -14.41 3.81
CA GLU A 53 0.15 -15.43 3.04
C GLU A 53 0.98 -16.70 2.80
N ALA A 54 2.28 -16.55 2.50
CA ALA A 54 3.17 -17.69 2.31
C ALA A 54 3.33 -18.52 3.61
N GLN A 55 3.41 -17.86 4.77
CA GLN A 55 3.47 -18.51 6.07
C GLN A 55 2.17 -19.23 6.45
N GLU A 56 1.01 -18.62 6.19
CA GLU A 56 -0.30 -19.24 6.42
C GLU A 56 -0.50 -20.50 5.58
N ARG A 57 -0.16 -20.43 4.27
CA ARG A 57 -0.22 -21.60 3.38
C ARG A 57 0.73 -22.72 3.79
N GLY A 58 1.92 -22.38 4.31
CA GLY A 58 2.88 -23.37 4.81
C GLY A 58 2.44 -24.06 6.11
N SER A 59 1.64 -23.39 6.95
CA SER A 59 1.09 -23.96 8.19
C SER A 59 -0.13 -24.86 7.96
N ALA A 60 -0.87 -24.67 6.87
CA ALA A 60 -2.09 -25.42 6.59
C ALA A 60 -1.85 -26.84 6.01
N ILE A 61 -0.59 -27.23 5.77
CA ILE A 61 -0.19 -28.55 5.23
C ILE A 61 0.30 -29.49 6.36
N ARG A 62 0.25 -29.08 7.63
CA ARG A 62 0.59 -29.92 8.78
C ARG A 62 -0.62 -30.57 9.43
#